data_AF-A0A109Q6V9-F1
#
_entry.id   AF-A0A109Q6V9-F1
#
_cell.length_a   1.000
_cell.length_b   1.000
_cell.length_c   1.000
_cell.angle_alpha   90.00
_cell.angle_beta   90.00
_cell.angle_gamma   90.00
#
_symmetry.space_group_name_H-M   'P 1'
#
loop_
_entity.id
_entity.type
_entity.pdbx_description
1 polymer ?
#
loop_
_entity_poly.entity_id
_entity_poly.type
_entity_poly.pdbx_seq_one_letter_code
_entity_poly.pdbx_strand_id
1 'polypeptide(L)'
;MILSTHAIVGGAIASLLPSDPLLAAVLGFASHFAIDAIPHWDYQLRSISIGKRADNRCLKFNRTVIFDVMRVGVDTFAGLALANWLFATTTSFWLIELGAIAAMVPDALQFVHSIFPREPLVSLQRFHETIHAKQKLAWKLGVSSQIVFAATVATLTVAIR
;
A
#
# COMPACT_ATOMS: atom_id res chain seq x y z
N MET A 1 -1.01 2.81 5.55
CA MET A 1 0.42 3.23 5.61
C MET A 1 0.73 3.95 4.30
N ILE A 2 1.92 4.54 4.12
CA ILE A 2 2.31 5.03 2.78
C ILE A 2 2.49 3.87 1.79
N LEU A 3 2.24 4.09 0.50
CA LEU A 3 2.26 3.05 -0.53
C LEU A 3 3.63 2.40 -0.66
N SER A 4 4.71 3.15 -0.47
CA SER A 4 6.07 2.59 -0.46
C SER A 4 6.23 1.47 0.56
N THR A 5 5.63 1.58 1.75
CA THR A 5 5.72 0.53 2.77
C THR A 5 4.98 -0.73 2.33
N HIS A 6 3.80 -0.59 1.72
CA HIS A 6 3.06 -1.72 1.13
C HIS A 6 3.86 -2.38 0.00
N ALA A 7 4.45 -1.60 -0.90
CA ALA A 7 5.26 -2.10 -2.00
C ALA A 7 6.47 -2.93 -1.53
N ILE A 8 7.19 -2.44 -0.51
CA ILE A 8 8.35 -3.15 0.07
C ILE A 8 7.92 -4.47 0.70
N VAL A 9 6.84 -4.48 1.49
CA VAL A 9 6.33 -5.71 2.13
C VAL A 9 5.83 -6.72 1.09
N GLY A 10 5.07 -6.27 0.09
CA GLY A 10 4.60 -7.11 -0.99
C GLY A 10 5.74 -7.69 -1.84
N GLY A 11 6.74 -6.86 -2.16
CA GLY A 11 7.95 -7.30 -2.86
C GLY A 11 8.77 -8.31 -2.04
N ALA A 12 8.88 -8.10 -0.73
CA ALA A 12 9.54 -9.04 0.18
C ALA A 12 8.85 -10.41 0.17
N ILE A 13 7.52 -10.43 0.31
CA ILE A 13 6.71 -11.67 0.24
C ILE A 13 6.92 -12.39 -1.10
N ALA A 14 6.85 -11.65 -2.21
CA ALA A 14 7.09 -12.21 -3.55
C ALA A 14 8.50 -12.80 -3.70
N SER A 15 9.50 -12.17 -3.09
CA SER A 15 10.89 -12.65 -3.14
C SER A 15 11.10 -13.99 -2.43
N LEU A 16 10.28 -14.28 -1.41
CA LEU A 16 10.29 -15.52 -0.63
C LEU A 16 9.47 -16.64 -1.30
N LEU A 17 8.68 -16.30 -2.31
CA LEU A 17 7.80 -17.22 -3.03
C LEU A 17 8.11 -17.24 -4.54
N PRO A 18 9.37 -17.46 -4.96
CA PRO A 18 9.80 -17.31 -6.35
C PRO A 18 9.07 -18.23 -7.33
N SER A 19 8.50 -19.33 -6.84
CA SER A 19 7.83 -20.36 -7.65
C SER A 19 6.29 -20.26 -7.63
N ASP A 20 5.70 -19.42 -6.77
CA ASP A 20 4.25 -19.38 -6.53
C ASP A 20 3.65 -17.97 -6.71
N PRO A 21 3.49 -17.48 -7.96
CA PRO A 21 3.00 -16.12 -8.22
C PRO A 21 1.62 -15.82 -7.65
N LEU A 22 0.72 -16.81 -7.68
CA LEU A 22 -0.62 -16.65 -7.11
C LEU A 22 -0.55 -16.46 -5.60
N LEU A 23 0.27 -17.25 -4.91
CA LEU A 23 0.43 -17.15 -3.46
C LEU A 23 1.11 -15.82 -3.08
N ALA A 24 2.13 -15.40 -3.84
CA ALA A 24 2.77 -14.10 -3.68
C ALA A 24 1.78 -12.94 -3.80
N ALA A 25 0.91 -12.96 -4.81
CA ALA A 25 -0.11 -11.94 -5.00
C ALA A 25 -1.15 -11.93 -3.87
N VAL A 26 -1.67 -13.11 -3.49
CA VAL A 26 -2.67 -13.24 -2.41
C VAL A 26 -2.10 -12.78 -1.07
N LEU A 27 -0.88 -13.20 -0.72
CA LEU A 27 -0.24 -12.79 0.53
C LEU A 27 0.19 -11.33 0.49
N GLY A 28 0.62 -10.80 -0.66
CA GLY A 28 0.86 -9.37 -0.84
C GLY A 28 -0.40 -8.56 -0.57
N PHE A 29 -1.52 -8.92 -1.20
CA PHE A 29 -2.83 -8.30 -0.96
C PHE A 29 -3.27 -8.39 0.50
N ALA A 30 -3.11 -9.56 1.14
CA ALA A 30 -3.45 -9.74 2.55
C ALA A 30 -2.55 -8.93 3.49
N SER A 31 -1.27 -8.78 3.15
CA SER A 31 -0.28 -8.04 3.95
C SER A 31 -0.65 -6.57 4.13
N HIS A 32 -1.35 -5.99 3.16
CA HIS A 32 -1.87 -4.63 3.25
C HIS A 32 -2.66 -4.42 4.55
N PHE A 33 -3.70 -5.25 4.77
CA PHE A 33 -4.55 -5.13 5.95
C PHE A 33 -3.78 -5.44 7.24
N ALA A 34 -2.85 -6.39 7.19
CA ALA A 34 -2.05 -6.76 8.33
C ALA A 34 -1.18 -5.59 8.83
N ILE A 35 -0.51 -4.88 7.91
CA ILE A 35 0.37 -3.77 8.29
C ILE A 35 -0.41 -2.47 8.55
N ASP A 36 -1.58 -2.30 7.94
CA ASP A 36 -2.48 -1.17 8.25
C ASP A 36 -3.14 -1.26 9.62
N ALA A 37 -3.15 -2.44 10.25
CA ALA A 37 -3.58 -2.60 11.63
C ALA A 37 -2.63 -1.94 12.64
N ILE A 38 -1.38 -1.67 12.23
CA ILE A 38 -0.35 -1.03 13.06
C ILE A 38 -0.55 0.49 13.02
N PRO A 39 -0.55 1.22 14.15
CA PRO A 39 -0.61 2.68 14.15
C PRO A 39 0.45 3.29 13.25
N HIS A 40 0.01 4.09 12.28
CA HIS A 40 0.89 4.65 11.26
C HIS A 40 0.48 6.08 10.89
N TRP A 41 1.21 6.68 9.96
CA TRP A 41 0.92 7.99 9.39
C TRP A 41 0.71 7.88 7.88
N ASP A 42 -0.28 8.61 7.39
CA ASP A 42 -0.54 8.77 5.96
C ASP A 42 -0.45 10.24 5.61
N TYR A 43 -0.06 10.53 4.37
CA TYR A 43 -0.16 11.87 3.87
C TYR A 43 -1.62 12.28 3.67
N GLN A 44 -1.92 13.53 4.04
CA GLN A 44 -3.23 14.11 3.78
C GLN A 44 -3.37 14.45 2.30
N LEU A 45 -4.37 13.86 1.66
CA LEU A 45 -4.85 14.25 0.33
C LEU A 45 -5.92 15.33 0.50
N ARG A 46 -5.84 16.38 -0.31
CA ARG A 46 -6.69 17.57 -0.20
C ARG A 46 -7.88 17.54 -1.16
N SER A 47 -7.77 16.75 -2.21
CA SER A 47 -8.76 16.66 -3.29
C SER A 47 -9.82 15.59 -3.04
N ILE A 48 -9.53 14.59 -2.20
CA ILE A 48 -10.41 13.44 -1.97
C ILE A 48 -10.72 13.25 -0.50
N SER A 49 -11.91 12.74 -0.24
CA SER A 49 -12.31 12.19 1.06
C SER A 49 -12.02 10.69 1.12
N ILE A 50 -11.57 10.17 2.26
CA ILE A 50 -11.27 8.74 2.46
C ILE A 50 -11.96 8.26 3.75
N GLY A 51 -12.50 7.03 3.75
CA GLY A 51 -13.14 6.37 4.92
C GLY A 51 -14.66 6.29 4.87
N LYS A 52 -15.29 6.04 6.04
CA LYS A 52 -16.72 5.65 6.22
C LYS A 52 -17.77 6.49 5.49
N ARG A 53 -17.47 7.76 5.26
CA ARG A 53 -18.39 8.73 4.65
C ARG A 53 -17.76 9.40 3.43
N ALA A 54 -16.73 8.79 2.85
CA ALA A 54 -16.11 9.29 1.65
C ALA A 54 -17.10 9.27 0.49
N ASP A 55 -17.23 10.42 -0.18
CA ASP A 55 -18.04 10.57 -1.38
C ASP A 55 -17.29 11.49 -2.34
N ASN A 56 -16.65 10.88 -3.34
CA ASN A 56 -15.87 11.57 -4.35
C ASN A 56 -16.53 11.52 -5.73
N ARG A 57 -17.84 11.22 -5.81
CA ARG A 57 -18.59 11.14 -7.09
C ARG A 57 -18.58 12.44 -7.90
N CYS A 58 -18.44 13.57 -7.21
CA CYS A 58 -18.39 14.90 -7.81
C CYS A 58 -16.95 15.47 -7.90
N LEU A 59 -15.92 14.62 -7.84
CA LEU A 59 -14.52 15.04 -7.94
C LEU A 59 -14.27 15.78 -9.27
N LYS A 60 -13.85 17.04 -9.18
CA LYS A 60 -13.52 17.86 -10.35
C LYS A 60 -12.02 17.89 -10.56
N PHE A 61 -11.59 17.64 -11.79
CA PHE A 61 -10.19 17.78 -12.15
C PHE A 61 -9.72 19.23 -11.97
N ASN A 62 -8.77 19.44 -11.06
CA ASN A 62 -8.21 20.74 -10.74
C ASN A 62 -6.74 20.59 -10.31
N ARG A 63 -6.06 21.72 -10.04
CA ARG A 63 -4.65 21.69 -9.60
C ARG A 63 -4.44 20.87 -8.34
N THR A 64 -5.38 20.86 -7.40
CA THR A 64 -5.29 20.08 -6.16
C THR A 64 -5.30 18.58 -6.44
N VAL A 65 -6.18 18.10 -7.33
CA VAL A 65 -6.19 16.70 -7.79
C VAL A 65 -4.85 16.35 -8.42
N ILE A 66 -4.32 17.21 -9.29
CA ILE A 66 -3.02 16.98 -9.92
C ILE A 66 -1.91 16.84 -8.87
N PHE A 67 -1.84 17.73 -7.88
CA PHE A 67 -0.82 17.66 -6.82
C PHE A 67 -0.95 16.37 -5.99
N ASP A 68 -2.16 15.96 -5.64
CA ASP A 68 -2.40 14.73 -4.89
C ASP A 68 -2.04 13.49 -5.71
N VAL A 69 -2.42 13.44 -6.99
CA VAL A 69 -2.04 12.35 -7.91
C VAL A 69 -0.52 12.29 -8.07
N MET A 70 0.15 13.43 -8.21
CA MET A 70 1.61 13.47 -8.29
C MET A 70 2.25 12.96 -7.00
N ARG A 71 1.69 13.32 -5.83
CA ARG A 71 2.19 12.86 -4.52
C ARG A 71 2.08 11.34 -4.38
N VAL A 72 0.89 10.80 -4.65
CA VAL A 72 0.61 9.35 -4.64
C VAL A 72 1.48 8.62 -5.67
N GLY A 73 1.62 9.20 -6.87
CA GLY A 73 2.42 8.64 -7.96
C GLY A 73 3.90 8.56 -7.59
N VAL A 74 4.50 9.63 -7.05
CA VAL A 74 5.90 9.62 -6.61
C VAL A 74 6.14 8.56 -5.54
N ASP A 75 5.26 8.45 -4.55
CA ASP A 75 5.33 7.40 -3.51
C ASP A 75 5.21 6.00 -4.12
N THR A 76 4.27 5.80 -5.05
CA THR A 76 4.11 4.52 -5.77
C THR A 76 5.37 4.13 -6.53
N PHE A 77 5.88 5.03 -7.38
CA PHE A 77 7.06 4.73 -8.20
C PHE A 77 8.31 4.54 -7.34
N ALA A 78 8.48 5.32 -6.27
CA ALA A 78 9.58 5.13 -5.33
C ALA A 78 9.49 3.77 -4.63
N GLY A 79 8.29 3.38 -4.18
CA GLY A 79 8.02 2.08 -3.57
C GLY A 79 8.35 0.90 -4.47
N LEU A 80 7.84 0.90 -5.70
CA LEU A 80 8.08 -0.15 -6.69
C LEU A 80 9.57 -0.22 -7.09
N ALA A 81 10.19 0.94 -7.35
CA ALA A 81 11.61 0.98 -7.68
C ALA A 81 12.48 0.45 -6.53
N LEU A 82 12.15 0.81 -5.29
CA LEU A 82 12.87 0.36 -4.11
C LEU A 82 12.67 -1.14 -3.85
N ALA A 83 11.44 -1.65 -4.00
CA ALA A 83 11.15 -3.08 -3.88
C ALA A 83 11.96 -3.90 -4.89
N ASN A 84 12.05 -3.47 -6.16
CA ASN A 84 12.88 -4.15 -7.15
C ASN A 84 14.37 -4.06 -6.82
N TRP A 85 14.84 -2.87 -6.45
CA TRP A 85 16.25 -2.68 -6.09
C TRP A 85 16.67 -3.60 -4.94
N LEU A 86 15.79 -3.82 -3.96
CA LEU A 86 16.04 -4.70 -2.82
C LEU A 86 15.92 -6.19 -3.18
N PHE A 87 14.93 -6.58 -3.98
CA PHE A 87 14.50 -7.99 -4.05
C PHE A 87 14.62 -8.66 -5.43
N ALA A 88 14.71 -7.89 -6.52
CA ALA A 88 14.80 -8.42 -7.88
C ALA A 88 16.22 -8.89 -8.27
N THR A 89 17.08 -9.16 -7.29
CA THR A 89 18.44 -9.70 -7.49
C THR A 89 18.44 -11.17 -7.89
N THR A 90 17.62 -12.00 -7.23
CA THR A 90 17.49 -13.45 -7.51
C THR A 90 16.06 -13.89 -7.83
N THR A 91 15.08 -12.98 -7.75
CA THR A 91 13.67 -13.23 -8.10
C THR A 91 13.30 -12.35 -9.29
N SER A 92 12.45 -12.86 -10.18
CA SER A 92 11.96 -12.15 -11.36
C SER A 92 11.36 -10.78 -10.98
N PHE A 93 11.77 -9.75 -11.73
CA PHE A 93 11.20 -8.40 -11.68
C PHE A 93 9.66 -8.43 -11.67
N TRP A 94 9.06 -9.20 -12.57
CA TRP A 94 7.60 -9.29 -12.70
C TRP A 94 6.92 -9.88 -11.47
N LEU A 95 7.61 -10.77 -10.75
CA LEU A 95 7.07 -11.35 -9.53
C LEU A 95 7.12 -10.37 -8.36
N ILE A 96 8.21 -9.62 -8.24
CA ILE A 96 8.33 -8.54 -7.25
C ILE A 96 7.26 -7.48 -7.48
N GLU A 97 7.08 -7.04 -8.72
CA GLU A 97 6.02 -6.11 -9.11
C GLU A 97 4.63 -6.67 -8.78
N LEU A 98 4.38 -7.96 -9.06
CA LEU A 98 3.09 -8.58 -8.75
C LEU A 98 2.77 -8.52 -7.26
N GLY A 99 3.72 -8.87 -6.39
CA GLY A 99 3.53 -8.80 -4.94
C GLY A 99 3.37 -7.36 -4.43
N ALA A 100 4.23 -6.45 -4.91
CA ALA A 100 4.21 -5.05 -4.51
C ALA A 100 2.92 -4.35 -4.93
N ILE A 101 2.49 -4.53 -6.18
CA ILE A 101 1.22 -3.98 -6.69
C ILE A 101 0.05 -4.61 -5.93
N ALA A 102 0.04 -5.93 -5.73
CA ALA A 102 -1.04 -6.59 -5.00
C ALA A 102 -1.21 -6.02 -3.57
N ALA A 103 -0.13 -5.69 -2.88
CA ALA A 103 -0.17 -5.04 -1.57
C ALA A 103 -0.67 -3.59 -1.58
N MET A 104 -0.61 -2.90 -2.73
CA MET A 104 -1.10 -1.53 -2.91
C MET A 104 -2.55 -1.46 -3.43
N VAL A 105 -3.05 -2.54 -4.04
CA VAL A 105 -4.40 -2.60 -4.64
C VAL A 105 -5.50 -2.20 -3.65
N PRO A 106 -5.51 -2.61 -2.37
CA PRO A 106 -6.60 -2.23 -1.46
C PRO A 106 -6.83 -0.71 -1.33
N ASP A 107 -5.78 0.11 -1.30
CA ASP A 107 -5.92 1.58 -1.28
C ASP A 107 -6.52 2.12 -2.56
N ALA A 108 -6.10 1.58 -3.71
CA ALA A 108 -6.70 1.94 -5.00
C ALA A 108 -8.19 1.54 -5.03
N LEU A 109 -8.55 0.37 -4.48
CA LEU A 109 -9.94 -0.07 -4.38
C LEU A 109 -10.76 0.77 -3.39
N GLN A 110 -10.17 1.27 -2.30
CA GLN A 110 -10.80 2.24 -1.40
C GLN A 110 -11.13 3.55 -2.14
N PHE A 111 -10.23 4.04 -2.98
CA PHE A 111 -10.51 5.19 -3.83
C PHE A 111 -11.63 4.89 -4.84
N VAL A 112 -11.59 3.74 -5.53
CA VAL A 112 -12.66 3.34 -6.46
C VAL A 112 -14.01 3.23 -5.73
N HIS A 113 -14.03 2.65 -4.52
CA HIS A 113 -15.22 2.59 -3.66
C HIS A 113 -15.81 3.99 -3.40
N SER A 114 -14.96 4.98 -3.13
CA SER A 114 -15.42 6.35 -2.85
C SER A 114 -16.11 7.05 -4.03
N ILE A 115 -15.89 6.57 -5.26
CA ILE A 115 -16.55 7.04 -6.49
C ILE A 115 -17.72 6.10 -6.85
N PHE A 116 -17.57 4.81 -6.61
CA PHE A 116 -18.50 3.77 -7.01
C PHE A 116 -18.76 2.77 -5.88
N PRO A 117 -19.58 3.13 -4.88
CA PRO A 117 -19.81 2.32 -3.69
C PRO A 117 -20.81 1.17 -3.99
N ARG A 118 -20.35 0.14 -4.71
CA ARG A 118 -21.11 -1.10 -5.00
C ARG A 118 -20.37 -2.33 -4.50
N GLU A 119 -21.07 -3.44 -4.31
CA GLU A 119 -20.43 -4.71 -3.97
C GLU A 119 -19.54 -5.20 -5.12
N PRO A 120 -18.38 -5.84 -4.83
CA PRO A 120 -17.87 -6.22 -3.50
C PRO A 120 -17.08 -5.13 -2.77
N LEU A 121 -16.93 -3.93 -3.36
CA LEU A 121 -16.09 -2.85 -2.82
C LEU A 121 -16.61 -2.34 -1.47
N VAL A 122 -17.92 -2.35 -1.25
CA VAL A 122 -18.52 -1.97 0.04
C VAL A 122 -18.11 -2.95 1.14
N SER A 123 -18.20 -4.25 0.88
CA SER A 123 -17.76 -5.28 1.82
C SER A 123 -16.26 -5.18 2.11
N LEU A 124 -15.44 -4.99 1.06
CA LEU A 124 -14.00 -4.81 1.20
C LEU A 124 -13.66 -3.56 2.03
N GLN A 125 -14.33 -2.44 1.77
CA GLN A 125 -14.12 -1.20 2.51
C GLN A 125 -14.47 -1.34 3.99
N ARG A 126 -15.58 -2.01 4.30
CA ARG A 126 -15.98 -2.29 5.70
C ARG A 126 -14.93 -3.14 6.41
N PHE A 127 -14.38 -4.15 5.73
CA PHE A 127 -13.31 -4.97 6.26
C PHE A 127 -12.03 -4.15 6.50
N HIS A 128 -11.59 -3.37 5.51
CA HIS A 128 -10.42 -2.49 5.60
C HIS A 128 -10.54 -1.58 6.82
N GLU A 129 -11.66 -0.88 6.98
CA GLU A 129 -11.89 0.02 8.11
C GLU A 129 -11.99 -0.66 9.47
N THR A 130 -12.40 -1.93 9.50
CA THR A 130 -12.51 -2.68 10.76
C THR A 130 -11.13 -3.04 11.30
N ILE A 131 -10.18 -3.35 10.42
CA ILE A 131 -8.82 -3.73 10.76
C ILE A 131 -7.90 -2.52 10.88
N HIS A 132 -8.10 -1.50 10.07
CA HIS A 132 -7.24 -0.32 10.00
C HIS A 132 -7.03 0.32 11.37
N ALA A 133 -5.79 0.71 11.66
CA ALA A 133 -5.43 1.35 12.90
C ALA A 133 -6.28 2.60 13.17
N LYS A 134 -6.88 2.66 14.36
CA LYS A 134 -7.75 3.78 14.77
C LYS A 134 -6.96 5.00 15.24
N GLN A 135 -5.75 4.77 15.72
CA GLN A 135 -4.83 5.81 16.18
C GLN A 135 -3.84 6.13 15.06
N LYS A 136 -3.70 7.42 14.75
CA LYS A 136 -2.70 7.90 13.80
C LYS A 136 -1.51 8.47 14.54
N LEU A 137 -0.31 8.17 14.06
CA LEU A 137 0.92 8.73 14.60
C LEU A 137 1.15 10.15 14.05
N ALA A 138 1.81 11.00 14.84
CA ALA A 138 2.31 12.28 14.35
C ALA A 138 3.34 12.04 13.24
N TRP A 139 3.39 12.91 12.23
CA TRP A 139 4.15 12.67 11.00
C TRP A 139 5.62 12.26 11.22
N LYS A 140 6.32 12.89 12.18
CA LYS A 140 7.73 12.56 12.48
C LYS A 140 7.88 11.11 12.93
N LEU A 141 7.03 10.69 13.88
CA LEU A 141 7.07 9.36 14.46
C LEU A 141 6.48 8.31 13.50
N GLY A 142 5.45 8.68 12.74
CA GLY A 142 4.82 7.80 11.76
C GLY A 142 5.72 7.51 10.56
N VAL A 143 6.45 8.50 10.05
CA VAL A 143 7.43 8.28 8.97
C VAL A 143 8.64 7.51 9.49
N SER A 144 9.18 7.86 10.66
CA SER A 144 10.34 7.14 11.20
C SER A 144 10.03 5.66 11.52
N SER A 145 8.87 5.37 12.11
CA SER A 145 8.43 4.00 12.37
C SER A 145 8.23 3.20 11.08
N GLN A 146 7.65 3.80 10.03
CA GLN A 146 7.49 3.14 8.73
C GLN A 146 8.83 2.85 8.05
N ILE A 147 9.82 3.77 8.14
CA ILE A 147 11.17 3.53 7.63
C ILE A 147 11.84 2.37 8.37
N VAL A 148 11.80 2.38 9.71
CA VAL A 148 12.38 1.30 10.54
C VAL A 148 11.70 -0.03 10.25
N PHE A 149 10.37 -0.04 10.11
CA PHE A 149 9.59 -1.22 9.78
C PHE A 149 9.98 -1.78 8.41
N ALA A 150 9.98 -0.95 7.36
CA ALA A 150 10.37 -1.35 6.02
C ALA A 150 11.82 -1.87 5.95
N ALA A 151 12.75 -1.20 6.64
CA ALA A 151 14.13 -1.64 6.73
C ALA A 151 14.25 -3.00 7.44
N THR A 152 13.50 -3.20 8.53
CA THR A 152 13.48 -4.48 9.27
C THR A 152 12.92 -5.61 8.40
N VAL A 153 11.83 -5.37 7.67
CA VAL A 153 11.28 -6.35 6.72
C VAL A 153 12.31 -6.70 5.66
N ALA A 154 12.98 -5.71 5.07
CA ALA A 154 13.99 -5.93 4.05
C ALA A 154 15.20 -6.72 4.57
N THR A 155 15.75 -6.36 5.73
CA THR A 155 16.91 -7.07 6.31
C THR A 155 16.57 -8.50 6.70
N LEU A 156 15.41 -8.73 7.34
CA LEU A 156 14.96 -10.08 7.67
C LEU A 156 14.74 -10.93 6.42
N THR A 157 14.11 -10.36 5.40
CA THR A 157 13.85 -11.06 4.12
C THR A 157 15.15 -11.47 3.45
N VAL A 158 16.13 -10.57 3.38
CA VAL A 158 17.46 -10.89 2.82
C VAL A 158 18.20 -11.94 3.67
N ALA A 159 18.01 -11.96 4.98
CA ALA A 159 18.67 -12.92 5.86
C ALA A 159 18.11 -14.35 5.78
N ILE A 160 16.84 -14.53 5.39
CA ILE A 160 16.16 -15.83 5.34
C ILE A 160 16.04 -16.43 3.93
N ARG A 161 16.48 -15.69 2.91
CA ARG A 161 16.40 -16.06 1.49
C ARG A 161 17.70 -16.68 1.02
#